data_AF-G3HQ16-F1
#
_entry.id   AF-G3HQ16-F1
#
_cell.length_a   1.000
_cell.length_b   1.000
_cell.length_c   1.000
_cell.angle_alpha   90.00
_cell.angle_beta   90.00
_cell.angle_gamma   90.00
#
_symmetry.space_group_name_H-M   'P 1'
#
loop_
_entity.id
_entity.type
_entity.pdbx_description
1 polymer ?
#
loop_
_entity_poly.entity_id
_entity_poly.type
_entity_poly.pdbx_seq_one_letter_code
_entity_poly.pdbx_strand_id
1 'polypeptide(L)'
;METDYLKKCFGNSLTQALAEVARVRPSDPIEYLALLLYHYGNVNNDKEKKRQEELQLKEEHDRVLKEANMTQILKQEENQIQQNCEQCQQELLPKALSSNKTPALQEDTAPLEKETKSPESQPSVSSVIAEMPQRVFTS
;
A
#
# COMPACT_ATOMS: atom_id res chain seq x y z
N MET A 1 12.03 32.09 -24.94
CA MET A 1 11.57 30.98 -24.07
C MET A 1 10.46 31.42 -23.11
N GLU A 2 10.22 32.73 -22.99
CA GLU A 2 9.32 33.35 -22.01
C GLU A 2 7.85 33.33 -22.45
N THR A 3 7.60 33.38 -23.76
CA THR A 3 6.25 33.44 -24.34
C THR A 3 5.46 32.16 -24.12
N ASP A 4 6.06 31.00 -24.34
CA ASP A 4 5.38 29.71 -24.15
C ASP A 4 5.09 29.46 -22.67
N TYR A 5 6.02 29.85 -21.80
CA TYR A 5 5.82 29.83 -20.35
C TYR A 5 4.65 30.74 -19.94
N LEU A 6 4.62 31.98 -20.42
CA LEU A 6 3.55 32.93 -20.11
C LEU A 6 2.18 32.44 -20.60
N LYS A 7 2.13 31.87 -21.82
CA LYS A 7 0.92 31.24 -22.36
C LYS A 7 0.44 30.06 -21.51
N LYS A 8 1.35 29.21 -21.04
CA LYS A 8 1.01 28.06 -20.19
C LYS A 8 0.48 28.50 -18.83
N CYS A 9 1.10 29.48 -18.20
CA CYS A 9 0.74 29.92 -16.85
C CYS A 9 -0.48 30.84 -16.81
N PHE A 10 -0.58 31.77 -17.77
CA PHE A 10 -1.58 32.84 -17.73
C PHE A 10 -2.48 32.89 -18.96
N GLY A 11 -2.23 32.09 -20.00
CA GLY A 11 -2.98 32.19 -21.27
C GLY A 11 -4.48 32.01 -21.07
N ASN A 12 -4.90 30.94 -20.39
CA ASN A 12 -6.32 30.65 -20.19
C ASN A 12 -6.99 31.66 -19.25
N SER A 13 -6.36 31.96 -18.10
CA SER A 13 -6.90 32.88 -17.10
C SER A 13 -6.99 34.31 -17.64
N LEU A 14 -5.96 34.77 -18.35
CA LEU A 14 -5.95 36.10 -18.95
C LEU A 14 -6.96 36.19 -20.10
N THR A 15 -7.12 35.16 -20.92
CA THR A 15 -8.14 35.15 -22.00
C THR A 15 -9.55 35.28 -21.45
N GLN A 16 -9.87 34.52 -20.38
CA GLN A 16 -11.18 34.58 -19.73
C GLN A 16 -11.43 35.95 -19.08
N ALA A 17 -10.45 36.46 -18.34
CA ALA A 17 -10.57 37.74 -17.66
C ALA A 17 -10.67 38.91 -18.66
N LEU A 18 -9.90 38.89 -19.76
CA LEU A 18 -10.00 39.88 -20.83
C LEU A 18 -11.34 39.81 -21.57
N ALA A 19 -11.90 38.61 -21.79
CA ALA A 19 -13.23 38.46 -22.36
C ALA A 19 -14.30 39.11 -21.47
N GLU A 20 -14.17 38.97 -20.15
CA GLU A 20 -15.07 39.60 -19.18
C GLU A 20 -14.94 41.13 -19.16
N VAL A 21 -13.71 41.65 -19.18
CA VAL A 21 -13.44 43.09 -19.31
C VAL A 21 -14.07 43.65 -20.59
N ALA A 22 -13.91 42.95 -21.72
CA ALA A 22 -14.48 43.37 -23.01
C ALA A 22 -16.01 43.38 -23.01
N ARG A 23 -16.63 42.47 -22.24
CA ARG A 23 -18.08 42.37 -22.06
C ARG A 23 -18.63 43.48 -21.17
N VAL A 24 -18.01 43.70 -20.00
CA VAL A 24 -18.49 44.63 -18.97
C VAL A 24 -18.12 46.07 -19.29
N ARG A 25 -16.97 46.30 -19.97
CA ARG A 25 -16.38 47.61 -20.26
C ARG A 25 -16.39 48.54 -19.03
N PRO A 26 -15.71 48.13 -17.94
CA PRO A 26 -15.61 48.93 -16.74
C PRO A 26 -14.92 50.28 -17.01
N SER A 27 -15.19 51.26 -16.16
CA SER A 27 -14.54 52.59 -16.25
C SER A 27 -13.03 52.50 -16.04
N ASP A 28 -12.57 51.59 -15.17
CA ASP A 28 -11.16 51.22 -15.02
C ASP A 28 -10.95 49.73 -15.38
N PRO A 29 -10.49 49.44 -16.61
CA PRO A 29 -10.27 48.06 -17.05
C PRO A 29 -9.04 47.40 -16.42
N ILE A 30 -8.06 48.17 -15.94
CA ILE A 30 -6.84 47.62 -15.34
C ILE A 30 -7.15 47.13 -13.92
N GLU A 31 -7.82 47.96 -13.12
CA GLU A 31 -8.23 47.59 -11.77
C GLU A 31 -9.20 46.40 -11.78
N TYR A 32 -10.20 46.43 -12.66
CA TYR A 32 -11.17 45.35 -12.80
C TYR A 32 -10.50 44.02 -13.21
N LEU A 33 -9.54 44.07 -14.13
CA LEU A 33 -8.78 42.89 -14.55
C LEU A 33 -7.93 42.33 -13.40
N ALA A 34 -7.29 43.19 -12.60
CA ALA A 34 -6.50 42.76 -11.45
C ALA A 34 -7.37 42.02 -10.41
N LEU A 35 -8.56 42.54 -10.10
CA LEU A 35 -9.52 41.91 -9.20
C LEU A 35 -10.00 40.55 -9.74
N LEU A 36 -10.29 40.46 -11.04
CA LEU A 36 -10.66 39.20 -11.69
C LEU A 36 -9.55 38.16 -11.56
N LEU A 37 -8.32 38.51 -11.91
CA LEU A 37 -7.18 37.60 -11.87
C LEU A 37 -6.86 37.14 -10.45
N TYR A 38 -6.96 38.03 -9.46
CA TYR A 38 -6.79 37.70 -8.05
C TYR A 38 -7.82 36.65 -7.59
N HIS A 39 -9.08 36.85 -7.95
CA HIS A 39 -10.15 35.93 -7.55
C HIS A 39 -10.11 34.59 -8.31
N TYR A 40 -9.71 34.60 -9.58
CA TYR A 40 -9.58 33.39 -10.40
C TYR A 40 -8.46 32.45 -9.93
N GLY A 41 -7.34 33.00 -9.44
CA GLY A 41 -6.23 32.20 -8.93
C GLY A 41 -6.66 31.24 -7.81
N ASN A 42 -7.48 31.73 -6.87
CA ASN A 42 -7.97 30.92 -5.76
C ASN A 42 -8.92 29.81 -6.23
N VAL A 43 -9.92 30.17 -7.04
CA VAL A 43 -10.94 29.22 -7.52
C VAL A 43 -10.35 28.15 -8.44
N ASN A 44 -9.35 28.49 -9.27
CA ASN A 44 -8.73 27.53 -10.17
C ASN A 44 -7.81 26.54 -9.44
N ASN A 45 -7.12 26.98 -8.40
CA ASN A 45 -6.33 26.10 -7.54
C ASN A 45 -7.21 25.05 -6.85
N ASP A 46 -8.38 25.44 -6.35
CA ASP A 46 -9.30 24.52 -5.69
C ASP A 46 -9.89 23.50 -6.68
N LYS A 47 -10.23 23.93 -7.91
CA LYS A 47 -10.69 23.04 -8.98
C LYS A 47 -9.60 22.04 -9.42
N GLU A 48 -8.35 22.47 -9.52
CA GLU A 48 -7.24 21.60 -9.87
C GLU A 48 -6.98 20.57 -8.76
N LYS A 49 -6.94 21.01 -7.49
CA LYS A 49 -6.80 20.11 -6.34
C LYS A 49 -7.90 19.05 -6.32
N LYS A 50 -9.16 19.48 -6.50
CA LYS A 50 -10.29 18.55 -6.57
C LYS A 50 -10.14 17.53 -7.69
N ARG A 51 -9.68 17.93 -8.88
CA ARG A 51 -9.42 17.00 -9.99
C ARG A 51 -8.32 16.00 -9.62
N GLN A 52 -7.26 16.45 -8.95
CA GLN A 52 -6.18 15.57 -8.49
C GLN A 52 -6.66 14.58 -7.43
N GLU A 53 -7.49 15.02 -6.47
CA GLU A 53 -8.10 14.16 -5.47
C GLU A 53 -9.01 13.09 -6.11
N GLU A 54 -9.84 13.48 -7.09
CA GLU A 54 -10.69 12.55 -7.85
C GLU A 54 -9.86 11.51 -8.62
N LEU A 55 -8.72 11.92 -9.21
CA LEU A 55 -7.83 11.02 -9.91
C LEU A 55 -7.17 10.02 -8.94
N GLN A 56 -6.64 10.50 -7.81
CA GLN A 56 -6.05 9.65 -6.78
C GLN A 56 -7.07 8.65 -6.22
N LEU A 57 -8.29 9.10 -5.95
CA LEU A 57 -9.35 8.23 -5.45
C LEU A 57 -9.67 7.11 -6.44
N LYS A 58 -9.70 7.42 -7.75
CA LYS A 58 -9.91 6.41 -8.79
C LYS A 58 -8.77 5.40 -8.86
N GLU A 59 -7.52 5.86 -8.78
CA GLU A 59 -6.34 4.99 -8.77
C GLU A 59 -6.33 4.04 -7.57
N GLU A 60 -6.70 4.53 -6.38
CA GLU A 60 -6.85 3.70 -5.18
C GLU A 60 -7.95 2.65 -5.35
N HIS A 61 -9.11 3.02 -5.89
CA HIS A 61 -10.17 2.08 -6.19
C HIS A 61 -9.72 0.97 -7.15
N ASP A 62 -9.02 1.35 -8.22
CA ASP A 62 -8.49 0.39 -9.20
C ASP A 62 -7.44 -0.53 -8.56
N ARG A 63 -6.62 -0.01 -7.63
CA ARG A 63 -5.67 -0.82 -6.85
C ARG A 63 -6.38 -1.81 -5.94
N VAL A 64 -7.37 -1.37 -5.17
CA VAL A 64 -8.14 -2.23 -4.27
C VAL A 64 -8.84 -3.34 -5.06
N LEU A 65 -9.41 -3.01 -6.22
CA LEU A 65 -10.07 -4.01 -7.08
C LEU A 65 -9.08 -5.08 -7.58
N LYS A 66 -7.87 -4.67 -7.99
CA LYS A 66 -6.82 -5.59 -8.42
C LYS A 66 -6.33 -6.48 -7.28
N GLU A 67 -6.13 -5.90 -6.09
CA GLU A 67 -5.71 -6.64 -4.90
C GLU A 67 -6.76 -7.67 -4.50
N ALA A 68 -8.04 -7.29 -4.46
CA ALA A 68 -9.14 -8.21 -4.15
C ALA A 68 -9.21 -9.39 -5.14
N ASN A 69 -9.02 -9.12 -6.44
CA ASN A 69 -8.98 -10.17 -7.46
C ASN A 69 -7.79 -11.12 -7.24
N MET A 70 -6.60 -10.57 -6.96
CA MET A 70 -5.41 -11.37 -6.66
C MET A 70 -5.61 -12.26 -5.42
N THR A 71 -6.14 -11.70 -4.33
CA THR A 71 -6.44 -12.45 -3.11
C THR A 71 -7.46 -13.56 -3.35
N GLN A 72 -8.47 -13.32 -4.20
CA GLN A 72 -9.44 -14.35 -4.57
C GLN A 72 -8.77 -15.51 -5.32
N ILE A 73 -7.88 -15.22 -6.27
CA ILE A 73 -7.13 -16.23 -7.02
C ILE A 73 -6.26 -17.05 -6.07
N LEU A 74 -5.46 -16.39 -5.22
CA LEU A 74 -4.59 -17.06 -4.25
C LEU A 74 -5.39 -17.99 -3.31
N LYS A 75 -6.54 -17.53 -2.82
CA LYS A 75 -7.41 -18.34 -1.97
C LYS A 75 -7.99 -19.55 -2.71
N GLN A 76 -8.31 -19.41 -3.99
CA GLN A 76 -8.77 -20.53 -4.80
C GLN A 76 -7.67 -21.57 -5.00
N GLU A 77 -6.44 -21.13 -5.30
CA GLU A 77 -5.28 -22.01 -5.45
C GLU A 77 -4.95 -22.73 -4.13
N GLU A 78 -4.95 -22.02 -3.00
CA GLU A 78 -4.74 -22.59 -1.66
C GLU A 78 -5.74 -23.72 -1.38
N ASN A 79 -7.02 -23.49 -1.62
CA ASN A 79 -8.07 -24.51 -1.43
C ASN A 79 -7.85 -25.73 -2.34
N GLN A 80 -7.42 -25.52 -3.58
CA GLN A 80 -7.18 -26.60 -4.53
C GLN A 80 -5.97 -27.45 -4.11
N ILE A 81 -4.90 -26.81 -3.62
CA ILE A 81 -3.73 -27.52 -3.07
C ILE A 81 -4.14 -28.32 -1.83
N GLN A 82 -4.88 -27.71 -0.89
CA GLN A 82 -5.35 -28.37 0.32
C GLN A 82 -6.18 -29.64 -0.01
N GLN A 83 -7.14 -29.52 -0.94
CA GLN A 83 -7.94 -30.66 -1.39
C GLN A 83 -7.08 -31.76 -2.04
N ASN A 84 -6.14 -31.40 -2.90
CA ASN A 84 -5.25 -32.37 -3.55
C ASN A 84 -4.34 -33.07 -2.53
N CYS A 85 -3.82 -32.34 -1.53
CA CYS A 85 -3.02 -32.92 -0.45
C CYS A 85 -3.84 -33.92 0.39
N GLU A 86 -5.09 -33.60 0.73
CA GLU A 86 -6.00 -34.50 1.44
C GLU A 86 -6.30 -35.77 0.62
N GLN A 87 -6.51 -35.63 -0.70
CA GLN A 87 -6.71 -36.77 -1.61
C GLN A 87 -5.48 -37.68 -1.67
N CYS A 88 -4.27 -37.12 -1.83
CA CYS A 88 -3.03 -37.90 -1.83
C CYS A 88 -2.82 -38.65 -0.51
N GLN A 89 -3.16 -38.04 0.64
CA GLN A 89 -3.07 -38.69 1.95
C GLN A 89 -4.07 -39.86 2.07
N GLN A 90 -5.31 -39.69 1.59
CA GLN A 90 -6.30 -40.77 1.56
C GLN A 90 -5.90 -41.92 0.63
N GLU A 91 -5.18 -41.66 -0.46
CA GLU A 91 -4.76 -42.69 -1.41
C GLU A 91 -3.54 -43.51 -0.92
N LEU A 92 -2.71 -42.93 -0.05
CA LEU A 92 -1.55 -43.61 0.57
C LEU A 92 -1.92 -44.47 1.79
N LEU A 93 -2.99 -44.14 2.51
CA LEU A 93 -3.46 -44.85 3.71
C LEU A 93 -3.87 -46.33 3.47
N PRO A 94 -4.51 -46.71 2.34
CA PRO A 94 -4.82 -48.10 1.99
C PRO A 94 -3.60 -48.99 1.78
N LYS A 95 -2.44 -48.42 1.43
CA LYS A 95 -1.23 -49.19 1.08
C LYS A 95 -0.36 -49.56 2.29
N ALA A 96 -0.37 -48.73 3.34
CA ALA A 96 0.44 -48.94 4.54
C ALA A 96 -0.13 -50.01 5.50
N LEU A 97 -1.44 -50.27 5.48
CA LEU A 97 -2.06 -51.29 6.33
C LEU A 97 -1.87 -52.74 5.84
N SER A 98 -1.30 -52.96 4.65
CA SER A 98 -1.08 -54.30 4.07
C SER A 98 0.32 -54.88 4.30
N SER A 99 1.24 -54.16 4.96
CA SER A 99 2.62 -54.65 5.21
C SER A 99 2.96 -54.72 6.70
N ASN A 100 2.15 -55.44 7.47
CA ASN A 100 2.54 -55.92 8.79
C ASN A 100 2.75 -57.44 8.73
N LYS A 101 3.96 -57.86 8.35
CA LYS A 101 4.49 -59.18 8.71
C LYS A 101 5.84 -59.00 9.40
N THR A 102 5.77 -59.01 10.72
CA THR A 102 6.86 -59.31 11.65
C THR A 102 7.44 -60.70 11.35
N PRO A 103 8.74 -60.91 11.58
CA PRO A 103 9.09 -61.92 12.57
C PRO A 103 10.07 -61.38 13.61
N ALA A 104 9.85 -61.86 14.83
CA ALA A 104 10.67 -61.62 16.00
C ALA A 104 12.05 -62.27 15.87
N LEU A 105 13.07 -61.58 16.36
CA LEU A 105 14.25 -62.19 16.98
C LEU A 105 14.78 -61.25 18.05
N GLN A 106 15.12 -61.87 19.17
CA GLN A 106 15.36 -61.35 20.51
C GLN A 106 16.87 -61.18 20.78
N GLU A 107 17.19 -60.61 21.95
CA GLU A 107 18.51 -60.50 22.63
C GLU A 107 19.42 -59.33 22.20
N ASP A 108 20.12 -58.61 23.08
CA ASP A 108 20.16 -58.45 24.53
C ASP A 108 21.12 -57.26 24.82
N THR A 109 21.12 -56.77 26.07
CA THR A 109 22.14 -55.96 26.77
C THR A 109 22.13 -54.42 26.61
N ALA A 110 21.60 -53.76 27.64
CA ALA A 110 22.02 -52.43 28.12
C ALA A 110 23.27 -52.59 29.04
N PRO A 111 23.84 -51.56 29.71
CA PRO A 111 23.64 -50.09 29.63
C PRO A 111 24.98 -49.30 29.61
N LEU A 112 24.99 -48.00 29.22
CA LEU A 112 26.03 -47.10 29.75
C LEU A 112 25.63 -45.61 29.69
N GLU A 113 25.49 -45.03 30.87
CA GLU A 113 25.51 -43.61 31.19
C GLU A 113 26.84 -42.97 30.75
N LYS A 114 26.88 -41.66 30.46
CA LYS A 114 27.76 -40.68 31.13
C LYS A 114 27.51 -39.25 30.63
N GLU A 115 27.54 -38.37 31.62
CA GLU A 115 27.39 -36.93 31.69
C GLU A 115 28.27 -36.06 30.76
N THR A 116 28.09 -34.74 30.95
CA THR A 116 28.97 -33.58 30.70
C THR A 116 28.86 -32.96 29.30
N LYS A 117 28.64 -31.65 29.09
CA LYS A 117 28.76 -30.47 29.96
C LYS A 117 28.15 -29.26 29.22
N SER A 118 27.28 -28.49 29.88
CA SER A 118 27.00 -27.08 29.49
C SER A 118 28.24 -26.23 29.81
N PRO A 119 28.55 -25.18 29.02
CA PRO A 119 28.30 -23.85 29.57
C PRO A 119 27.73 -22.88 28.53
N GLU A 120 26.49 -22.46 28.81
CA GLU A 120 26.08 -21.08 29.02
C GLU A 120 27.09 -19.97 28.66
N SER A 121 26.67 -19.05 27.79
CA SER A 121 27.10 -17.66 27.78
C SER A 121 26.04 -16.79 27.07
N GLN A 122 25.08 -16.29 27.84
CA GLN A 122 24.47 -14.95 27.63
C GLN A 122 25.46 -13.91 28.22
N PRO A 123 25.43 -12.60 27.85
CA PRO A 123 24.35 -11.68 28.24
C PRO A 123 24.03 -10.51 27.26
N SER A 124 22.87 -9.91 27.55
CA SER A 124 22.39 -8.53 27.33
C SER A 124 23.48 -7.48 27.04
N VAL A 125 23.30 -6.42 26.24
CA VAL A 125 22.30 -5.33 26.22
C VAL A 125 22.54 -4.48 24.96
N SER A 126 21.55 -3.76 24.43
CA SER A 126 21.57 -2.27 24.31
C SER A 126 20.57 -1.71 23.30
N SER A 127 19.96 -0.60 23.72
CA SER A 127 18.90 0.26 23.19
C SER A 127 19.13 0.94 21.83
N VAL A 128 18.06 1.16 21.04
CA VAL A 128 17.81 2.44 20.32
C VAL A 128 16.28 2.71 20.20
N ILE A 129 15.76 3.45 21.18
CA ILE A 129 14.86 4.64 21.12
C ILE A 129 13.74 4.67 20.05
N ALA A 130 12.50 4.58 20.53
CA ALA A 130 11.30 5.06 19.85
C ALA A 130 11.00 6.50 20.33
N GLU A 131 10.94 7.45 19.40
CA GLU A 131 10.63 8.86 19.68
C GLU A 131 9.24 9.22 19.11
N MET A 132 8.30 9.54 20.01
CA MET A 132 7.00 10.13 19.69
C MET A 132 7.11 11.67 19.73
N PRO A 133 6.52 12.41 18.78
CA PRO A 133 6.49 13.87 18.88
C PRO A 133 5.37 14.34 19.82
N GLN A 134 5.73 15.00 20.92
CA GLN A 134 4.79 15.73 21.78
C GLN A 134 4.42 17.08 21.15
N ARG A 135 3.11 17.31 21.05
CA ARG A 135 2.47 18.57 20.64
C ARG A 135 2.42 19.50 21.87
N VAL A 136 3.12 20.62 21.83
CA VAL A 136 3.03 21.67 22.86
C VAL A 136 1.99 22.70 22.43
N PHE A 137 0.96 22.88 23.25
CA PHE A 137 0.12 24.08 23.30
C PHE A 137 0.66 24.97 24.42
N THR A 138 0.84 26.26 24.17
CA THR A 138 0.90 27.28 25.23
C THR A 138 0.05 28.48 24.86
N SER A 139 -0.75 28.90 25.84
CA SER A 139 -1.60 30.09 25.89
C SER A 139 -0.81 31.41 25.93
#